data_AF-A0A534I8V3-F1
#
_entry.id   AF-A0A534I8V3-F1
#
_cell.length_a   1.000
_cell.length_b   1.000
_cell.length_c   1.000
_cell.angle_alpha   90.00
_cell.angle_beta   90.00
_cell.angle_gamma   90.00
#
_symmetry.space_group_name_H-M   'P 1'
#
loop_
_entity.id
_entity.type
_entity.pdbx_description
1 polymer ?
#
loop_
_entity_poly.entity_id
_entity_poly.type
_entity_poly.pdbx_seq_one_letter_code
_entity_poly.pdbx_strand_id
1 'polypeptide(L)' 'MATTIQISEDTRDKLSRLKSGPRETYDALLNKLLALVPEGDEEGRYTQAFRVGLLEARLDVKEGRLTPLREAKKRLGL' A
#
# COMPACT_ATOMS: atom_id res chain seq x y z
N MET A 1 6.54 -18.38 14.45
CA MET A 1 7.98 -18.09 14.25
C MET A 1 8.11 -16.63 13.89
N ALA A 2 9.12 -15.93 14.41
CA ALA A 2 9.38 -14.52 14.08
C ALA A 2 10.59 -14.43 13.14
N THR A 3 10.53 -13.50 12.19
CA THR A 3 11.64 -13.14 11.31
C THR A 3 11.99 -11.67 11.52
N THR A 4 13.19 -11.26 11.11
CA THR A 4 13.67 -9.89 11.29
C THR A 4 13.64 -9.16 9.95
N ILE A 5 13.13 -7.93 9.96
CA ILE A 5 13.28 -6.96 8.87
C ILE A 5 14.09 -5.77 9.37
N GLN A 6 14.82 -5.12 8.48
CA GLN A 6 15.56 -3.89 8.78
C GLN A 6 14.76 -2.69 8.27
N ILE A 7 14.55 -1.69 9.13
CA ILE A 7 13.87 -0.44 8.81
C ILE A 7 14.62 0.73 9.48
N SER A 8 14.44 1.94 8.97
CA SER A 8 15.01 3.13 9.62
C SER A 8 14.33 3.42 10.96
N GLU A 9 15.05 4.09 11.85
CA GLU A 9 14.49 4.53 13.14
C GLU A 9 13.27 5.44 12.96
N ASP A 10 13.33 6.36 11.99
CA ASP A 10 12.19 7.22 11.63
C ASP A 10 10.96 6.41 11.20
N THR A 11 11.15 5.34 10.42
CA THR A 11 10.04 4.45 10.01
C THR A 11 9.45 3.73 11.23
N ARG A 12 10.30 3.19 12.11
CA ARG A 12 9.86 2.53 13.34
C ARG A 12 9.05 3.48 14.22
N ASP A 13 9.50 4.72 14.35
CA ASP A 13 8.82 5.72 15.19
C ASP A 13 7.48 6.15 14.58
N LYS A 14 7.40 6.28 13.25
CA LYS A 14 6.12 6.46 12.53
C LYS A 14 5.16 5.29 12.76
N LEU A 15 5.63 4.05 12.68
CA LEU A 15 4.83 2.86 12.98
C LEU A 15 4.37 2.85 14.44
N SER A 16 5.24 3.22 15.39
CA SER A 16 4.91 3.26 16.81
C SER A 16 3.74 4.20 17.11
N ARG A 17 3.68 5.36 16.45
CA ARG A 17 2.59 6.35 16.56
C ARG A 17 1.27 5.87 15.97
N LEU A 18 1.30 4.91 15.05
CA LEU A 18 0.10 4.34 14.41
C LEU A 18 -0.51 3.19 15.19
N LYS A 19 0.16 2.70 16.24
CA LYS A 19 -0.38 1.63 17.07
C LYS A 19 -1.65 2.08 17.78
N SER A 20 -2.69 1.25 17.75
CA SER A 20 -3.97 1.51 18.44
C SER A 20 -3.86 1.44 19.96
N GLY A 21 -2.72 0.97 20.49
CA GLY A 21 -2.43 0.92 21.92
C GLY A 21 -1.09 0.26 22.23
N PRO A 22 -0.68 0.25 23.50
CA PRO A 22 0.65 -0.23 23.92
C PRO A 22 0.86 -1.73 23.65
N ARG A 23 -0.23 -2.52 23.64
CA ARG A 23 -0.21 -3.98 23.46
C ARG A 23 -0.21 -4.44 22.00
N GLU A 24 -0.49 -3.56 21.04
CA GLU A 24 -0.43 -3.94 19.64
C GLU A 24 1.03 -4.26 19.25
N THR A 25 1.25 -5.27 18.43
CA THR A 25 2.60 -5.59 17.92
C THR A 25 2.82 -4.89 16.58
N TYR A 26 4.09 -4.68 16.20
CA TYR A 26 4.39 -4.20 14.85
C TYR A 26 3.86 -5.15 13.78
N ASP A 27 3.91 -6.46 14.03
CA ASP A 27 3.35 -7.47 13.13
C ASP A 27 1.83 -7.29 12.93
N ALA A 28 1.07 -7.09 14.01
CA ALA A 28 -0.37 -6.83 13.90
C ALA A 28 -0.68 -5.53 13.14
N LEU A 29 0.08 -4.45 13.39
CA LEU A 29 -0.05 -3.19 12.66
C LEU A 29 0.28 -3.36 11.17
N LEU A 30 1.39 -4.03 10.85
CA LEU A 30 1.80 -4.27 9.45
C LEU A 30 0.74 -5.11 8.72
N ASN A 31 0.18 -6.14 9.34
CA ASN A 31 -0.90 -6.92 8.75
C ASN A 31 -2.18 -6.09 8.52
N LYS A 32 -2.53 -5.15 9.41
CA LYS A 32 -3.64 -4.21 9.17
C LYS A 32 -3.38 -3.32 7.95
N LEU A 33 -2.15 -2.82 7.79
CA LEU A 33 -1.77 -2.01 6.64
C LEU A 33 -1.79 -2.83 5.34
N LEU A 34 -1.31 -4.08 5.38
CA LEU A 34 -1.33 -4.99 4.24
C LEU A 34 -2.77 -5.33 3.81
N ALA A 35 -3.70 -5.46 4.75
CA ALA A 35 -5.11 -5.72 4.46
C ALA A 35 -5.81 -4.58 3.68
N LEU A 36 -5.23 -3.38 3.64
CA LEU A 36 -5.73 -2.29 2.81
C LEU A 36 -5.49 -2.52 1.31
N VAL A 37 -4.55 -3.41 0.95
CA VAL A 37 -4.28 -3.80 -0.43
C VAL A 37 -5.12 -5.03 -0.77
N PRO A 38 -6.20 -4.88 -1.56
CA PRO A 38 -7.10 -5.99 -1.88
C PRO A 38 -6.35 -7.15 -2.54
N GLU A 39 -6.80 -8.36 -2.25
CA GLU A 39 -6.29 -9.59 -2.88
C GLU A 39 -6.99 -9.91 -4.20
N GLY A 40 -8.10 -9.23 -4.48
CA GLY A 40 -8.96 -9.48 -5.62
C GLY A 40 -10.27 -8.69 -5.52
N ASP A 41 -11.13 -8.89 -6.50
CA ASP A 41 -12.49 -8.35 -6.59
C ASP A 41 -13.45 -9.43 -7.14
N GLU A 42 -14.60 -9.00 -7.66
CA GLU A 42 -15.63 -9.88 -8.25
C GLU A 42 -15.09 -10.69 -9.46
N GLU A 43 -14.01 -10.23 -10.11
CA GLU A 43 -13.37 -10.90 -11.24
C GLU A 43 -12.31 -11.93 -10.80
N GLY A 44 -11.99 -11.99 -9.50
CA GLY A 44 -11.11 -12.99 -8.90
C GLY A 44 -9.86 -12.39 -8.27
N ARG A 45 -8.84 -13.24 -8.09
CA ARG A 45 -7.60 -12.87 -7.38
C ARG A 45 -6.66 -12.05 -8.26
N TYR A 46 -6.09 -11.00 -7.68
CA TYR A 46 -5.05 -10.20 -8.29
C TYR A 46 -3.71 -10.92 -8.32
N THR A 47 -2.97 -10.70 -9.41
CA THR A 47 -1.57 -11.12 -9.48
C THR A 47 -0.71 -10.27 -8.54
N GLN A 48 0.42 -10.81 -8.11
CA GLN A 48 1.36 -10.05 -7.27
C GLN A 48 1.82 -8.75 -7.95
N ALA A 49 2.10 -8.80 -9.26
CA ALA A 49 2.50 -7.63 -10.03
C ALA A 49 1.41 -6.55 -10.05
N PHE A 50 0.14 -6.95 -10.21
CA PHE A 50 -0.97 -6.01 -10.16
C PHE A 50 -1.13 -5.38 -8.77
N ARG A 51 -0.99 -6.16 -7.69
CA ARG A 51 -1.07 -5.63 -6.32
C ARG A 51 0.01 -4.58 -6.03
N VAL A 52 1.22 -4.79 -6.53
CA VAL A 52 2.31 -3.80 -6.43
C VAL A 52 1.95 -2.54 -7.20
N GLY A 53 1.54 -2.66 -8.46
CA GLY A 53 1.13 -1.51 -9.28
C GLY A 53 -0.07 -0.74 -8.70
N LEU A 54 -1.03 -1.44 -8.09
CA LEU A 54 -2.16 -0.82 -7.39
C LEU A 54 -1.70 -0.02 -6.17
N LEU A 55 -0.74 -0.55 -5.40
CA LEU A 55 -0.17 0.17 -4.26
C LEU A 55 0.56 1.44 -4.72
N GLU A 56 1.39 1.34 -5.76
CA GLU A 56 2.09 2.49 -6.35
C GLU A 56 1.10 3.56 -6.85
N ALA A 57 0.05 3.15 -7.57
CA ALA A 57 -0.98 4.07 -8.05
C ALA A 57 -1.70 4.79 -6.90
N ARG A 58 -1.97 4.11 -5.77
CA ARG A 58 -2.56 4.74 -4.58
C ARG A 58 -1.61 5.74 -3.93
N LEU A 59 -0.30 5.46 -3.91
CA LEU A 59 0.71 6.39 -3.43
C LEU A 59 0.81 7.61 -4.36
N ASP A 60 0.74 7.42 -5.67
CA ASP A 60 0.72 8.51 -6.65
C ASP A 60 -0.47 9.43 -6.45
N VAL A 61 -1.67 8.87 -6.24
CA VAL A 61 -2.87 9.65 -5.93
C VAL A 61 -2.69 10.46 -4.64
N LYS A 62 -2.15 9.83 -3.59
CA LYS A 62 -1.90 10.51 -2.30
C LYS A 62 -0.94 11.69 -2.46
N GLU A 63 0.07 11.55 -3.30
CA GLU A 63 1.11 12.55 -3.54
C GLU A 63 0.75 13.54 -4.67
N GLY A 64 -0.48 13.45 -5.22
CA GLY A 64 -0.95 14.33 -6.30
C GLY A 64 -0.27 14.08 -7.66
N ARG A 65 0.45 12.96 -7.83
CA ARG A 65 1.08 12.55 -9.09
C ARG A 65 0.05 11.94 -10.04
N LEU A 66 -0.83 12.77 -10.56
CA LEU A 66 -1.94 12.34 -11.43
C LEU A 66 -1.64 12.62 -12.90
N THR A 67 -2.14 11.76 -13.79
CA THR A 67 -2.15 12.03 -15.24
C THR A 67 -3.45 12.77 -15.60
N PRO A 68 -3.40 13.93 -16.29
CA PRO A 68 -4.60 14.61 -16.75
C PRO A 68 -5.46 13.71 -17.66
N LEU A 69 -6.78 13.79 -17.53
CA LEU A 69 -7.71 12.94 -18.29
C LEU A 69 -7.46 12.98 -19.81
N ARG A 70 -7.16 14.17 -20.36
CA ARG A 70 -6.85 14.35 -21.78
C ARG A 70 -5.62 13.54 -22.21
N GLU A 71 -4.59 13.52 -21.38
CA GLU A 71 -3.37 12.75 -21.67
C GLU A 71 -3.59 11.25 -21.51
N ALA A 72 -4.35 10.85 -20.50
CA ALA A 72 -4.72 9.45 -20.30
C ALA A 72 -5.50 8.90 -21.51
N LYS A 73 -6.50 9.64 -22.00
CA LYS A 73 -7.26 9.29 -23.22
C LYS A 73 -6.35 9.14 -24.44
N LYS A 74 -5.47 10.12 -24.68
CA LYS A 74 -4.49 10.07 -25.77
C LYS A 74 -3.60 8.83 -25.69
N ARG A 75 -3.14 8.44 -24.50
CA ARG A 75 -2.32 7.22 -24.30
C ARG A 75 -3.10 5.92 -24.54
N LEU A 76 -4.39 5.93 -24.22
CA LEU A 76 -5.28 4.77 -24.39
C LEU A 76 -5.91 4.67 -25.79
N GLY A 77 -5.69 5.66 -26.66
CA GLY A 77 -6.34 5.71 -27.98
C GLY A 77 -7.84 5.97 -27.93
N LEU A 78 -8.32 6.63 -26.87
CA LEU A 78 -9.72 6.98 -26.61
C LEU A 78 -10.03 8.46 -26.86
#